data_AF-A0A7X2TBQ7-F1
#
_entry.id   AF-A0A7X2TBQ7-F1
#
_cell.length_a   1.000
_cell.length_b   1.000
_cell.length_c   1.000
_cell.angle_alpha   90.00
_cell.angle_beta   90.00
_cell.angle_gamma   90.00
#
_symmetry.space_group_name_H-M   'P 1'
#
loop_
_entity.id
_entity.type
_entity.pdbx_description
1 polymer ?
#
loop_
_entity_poly.entity_id
_entity_poly.type
_entity_poly.pdbx_seq_one_letter_code
_entity_poly.pdbx_strand_id
1 'polypeptide(L)'
;MNMDNEVIVLVSPENSAELERQLKKKYTHVFGESVFNMIGCLPESASYKRLFPLGHFYNLYPDVSEVKKKSSFLYDEQKELPGIDLNEDGQKKWLYKMRTKYKNVPDWTLTGRYRAEYGNVSLSPGDMIGLCTMLQLVRPQRLIEVGSGWSSGVILDTNETLLNDSIKCSFIEPYPELLQSLLKEGDRIELHIKGLEEVEINYFTQLEEGDILFIDSSHVSKMGSDVNYLFFEILPRLKKGVYVHLHDIFYPFEYPMDWIENGMVWNEMYILRSFLQYNHEWEIVFFQNMMEKKYPDIFLKEWPTKLPIHGGSFWMKKVQ
;
A
#
# COMPACT_ATOMS: atom_id res chain seq x y z
N MET A 1 32.89 14.67 -13.68
CA MET A 1 32.27 14.94 -15.00
C MET A 1 32.66 16.36 -15.39
N ASN A 2 33.31 16.54 -16.55
CA ASN A 2 33.63 17.87 -17.08
C ASN A 2 32.32 18.59 -17.40
N MET A 3 31.99 19.63 -16.63
CA MET A 3 30.84 20.52 -16.84
C MET A 3 31.13 21.60 -17.90
N ASP A 4 31.96 21.29 -18.90
CA ASP A 4 32.28 22.24 -19.96
C ASP A 4 31.18 22.17 -21.03
N ASN A 5 30.18 23.06 -20.89
CA ASN A 5 29.08 23.39 -21.81
C ASN A 5 27.71 22.70 -21.64
N GLU A 6 27.30 22.34 -20.42
CA GLU A 6 25.88 22.00 -20.18
C GLU A 6 25.05 23.25 -19.85
N VAL A 7 24.19 23.66 -20.77
CA VAL A 7 23.22 24.75 -20.54
C VAL A 7 22.04 24.18 -19.74
N ILE A 8 21.91 24.60 -18.48
CA ILE A 8 20.73 24.31 -17.64
C ILE A 8 19.69 25.41 -17.86
N VAL A 9 18.49 25.03 -18.31
CA VAL A 9 17.38 25.96 -18.52
C VAL A 9 16.32 25.73 -17.44
N LEU A 10 16.17 26.71 -16.54
CA LEU A 10 15.11 26.74 -15.54
C LEU A 10 13.96 27.61 -16.08
N VAL A 11 12.78 27.02 -16.22
CA VAL A 11 11.60 27.69 -16.78
C VAL A 11 10.61 27.95 -15.65
N SER A 12 10.46 29.22 -15.27
CA SER A 12 9.48 29.65 -14.25
C SER A 12 8.60 30.76 -14.81
N PRO A 13 7.47 30.39 -15.43
CA PRO A 13 6.21 31.03 -15.03
C PRO A 13 5.05 30.04 -14.80
N GLU A 14 4.00 30.53 -14.15
CA GLU A 14 2.66 29.92 -14.05
C GLU A 14 2.22 29.40 -15.45
N ASN A 15 1.77 28.14 -15.54
CA ASN A 15 1.31 27.50 -16.80
C ASN A 15 2.36 27.36 -17.92
N SER A 16 3.59 26.95 -17.59
CA SER A 16 4.71 26.87 -18.55
C SER A 16 4.88 25.54 -19.31
N ALA A 17 3.93 24.61 -19.22
CA ALA A 17 4.03 23.27 -19.82
C ALA A 17 4.37 23.29 -21.33
N GLU A 18 3.78 24.23 -22.09
CA GLU A 18 4.06 24.38 -23.52
C GLU A 18 5.50 24.86 -23.79
N LEU A 19 5.98 25.79 -22.98
CA LEU A 19 7.34 26.34 -23.07
C LEU A 19 8.39 25.28 -22.68
N GLU A 20 8.12 24.52 -21.61
CA GLU A 20 8.95 23.38 -21.22
C GLU A 20 9.05 22.36 -22.36
N ARG A 21 7.93 22.00 -22.98
CA ARG A 21 7.87 21.06 -24.12
C ARG A 21 8.68 21.58 -25.32
N GLN A 22 8.64 22.87 -25.62
CA GLN A 22 9.40 23.47 -26.71
C GLN A 22 10.90 23.46 -26.41
N LEU A 23 11.30 23.79 -25.18
CA LEU A 23 12.70 23.84 -24.78
C LEU A 23 13.32 22.45 -24.69
N LYS A 24 12.57 21.42 -24.29
CA LYS A 24 13.02 20.01 -24.28
C LYS A 24 13.42 19.48 -25.67
N LYS A 25 12.97 20.13 -26.75
CA LYS A 25 13.40 19.81 -28.13
C LYS A 25 14.81 20.32 -28.45
N LYS A 26 15.32 21.29 -27.68
CA LYS A 26 16.58 21.99 -27.97
C LYS A 26 17.65 21.76 -26.89
N TYR A 27 17.24 21.51 -25.65
CA TYR A 27 18.13 21.33 -24.51
C TYR A 27 17.85 20.02 -23.80
N THR A 28 18.92 19.34 -23.38
CA THR A 28 18.86 18.08 -22.64
C THR A 28 18.31 18.26 -21.22
N HIS A 29 18.57 19.42 -20.60
CA HIS A 29 18.24 19.71 -19.20
C HIS A 29 17.29 20.91 -19.11
N VAL A 30 15.99 20.61 -19.21
CA VAL A 30 14.91 21.59 -19.04
C VAL A 30 14.06 21.16 -17.86
N PHE A 31 14.00 22.03 -16.86
CA PHE A 31 13.23 21.82 -15.64
C PHE A 31 12.08 22.82 -15.60
N GLY A 32 10.86 22.30 -15.48
CA GLY A 32 9.64 23.08 -15.38
C GLY A 32 9.19 23.32 -13.94
N GLU A 33 7.89 23.59 -13.80
CA GLU A 33 7.23 23.99 -12.56
C GLU A 33 7.43 22.98 -11.40
N SER A 34 7.55 21.69 -11.70
CA SER A 34 7.75 20.64 -10.68
C SER A 34 9.00 20.87 -9.81
N VAL A 35 10.09 21.39 -10.37
CA VAL A 35 11.30 21.71 -9.60
C VAL A 35 11.08 22.93 -8.70
N PHE A 36 10.32 23.91 -9.17
CA PHE A 36 9.97 25.08 -8.38
C PHE A 36 8.98 24.75 -7.27
N ASN A 37 8.03 23.85 -7.49
CA ASN A 37 7.14 23.35 -6.44
C ASN A 37 7.91 22.66 -5.31
N MET A 38 8.92 21.84 -5.64
CA MET A 38 9.81 21.24 -4.63
C MET A 38 10.57 22.30 -3.81
N ILE A 39 11.02 23.38 -4.44
CA ILE A 39 11.69 24.50 -3.75
C ILE A 39 10.68 25.33 -2.94
N GLY A 40 9.44 25.49 -3.44
CA GLY A 40 8.37 26.25 -2.79
C GLY A 40 7.84 25.60 -1.52
N CYS A 41 7.97 24.28 -1.38
CA CYS A 41 7.66 23.56 -0.14
C CYS A 41 8.70 23.79 0.99
N LEU A 42 9.79 24.52 0.72
CA LEU A 42 10.77 24.83 1.74
C LEU A 42 10.25 25.90 2.71
N PRO A 43 10.54 25.78 4.02
CA PRO A 43 10.28 26.86 4.96
C PRO A 43 10.94 28.15 4.46
N GLU A 44 10.25 29.29 4.48
CA GLU A 44 10.80 30.58 4.03
C GLU A 44 12.13 30.95 4.72
N SER A 45 12.31 30.48 5.97
CA SER A 45 13.53 30.66 6.76
C SER A 45 14.67 29.69 6.41
N ALA A 46 14.38 28.62 5.66
CA ALA A 46 15.33 27.64 5.18
C ALA A 46 15.70 27.94 3.72
N SER A 47 16.83 28.62 3.52
CA SER A 47 17.44 28.71 2.19
C SER A 47 17.70 27.30 1.64
N TYR A 48 17.61 27.12 0.31
CA TYR A 48 18.03 25.90 -0.40
C TYR A 48 19.43 25.40 0.01
N LYS A 49 20.28 26.30 0.53
CA LYS A 49 21.60 25.99 1.11
C LYS A 49 21.57 25.03 2.30
N ARG A 50 20.42 24.86 2.96
CA ARG A 50 20.23 23.96 4.10
C ARG A 50 19.66 22.60 3.69
N LEU A 51 19.35 22.40 2.41
CA LEU A 51 18.94 21.10 1.92
C LEU A 51 20.15 20.18 1.81
N PHE A 52 19.97 18.97 2.33
CA PHE A 52 20.91 17.90 2.09
C PHE A 52 20.62 17.26 0.71
N PRO A 53 21.65 17.00 -0.11
CA PRO A 53 21.50 16.30 -1.38
C PRO A 53 20.75 14.97 -1.24
N LEU A 54 20.10 14.51 -2.30
CA LEU A 54 19.58 13.14 -2.35
C LEU A 54 20.72 12.15 -2.08
N GLY A 55 20.45 11.10 -1.31
CA GLY A 55 21.44 10.14 -0.86
C GLY A 55 22.31 10.58 0.31
N HIS A 56 22.23 11.84 0.75
CA HIS A 56 22.86 12.27 1.98
C HIS A 56 22.13 11.68 3.20
N PHE A 57 22.85 11.36 4.27
CA PHE A 57 22.30 10.69 5.47
C PHE A 57 21.23 11.48 6.25
N TYR A 58 21.01 12.76 5.92
CA TYR A 58 19.93 13.60 6.48
C TYR A 58 18.76 13.78 5.50
N ASN A 59 18.83 13.16 4.33
CA ASN A 59 17.76 13.10 3.36
C ASN A 59 17.10 11.72 3.45
N LEU A 60 15.77 11.66 3.39
CA LEU A 60 15.05 10.38 3.41
C LEU A 60 15.29 9.57 2.14
N TYR A 61 15.61 10.23 1.02
CA TYR A 61 15.94 9.57 -0.23
C TYR A 61 17.34 8.95 -0.14
N PRO A 62 17.48 7.60 -0.22
CA PRO A 62 18.76 6.94 -0.05
C PRO A 62 19.67 7.10 -1.27
N ASP A 63 20.98 6.88 -1.09
CA ASP A 63 21.90 6.78 -2.23
C ASP A 63 21.63 5.44 -2.93
N VAL A 64 20.97 5.51 -4.09
CA VAL A 64 20.59 4.33 -4.88
C VAL A 64 21.80 3.47 -5.25
N SER A 65 22.97 4.08 -5.47
CA SER A 65 24.19 3.33 -5.77
C SER A 65 24.65 2.52 -4.56
N GLU A 66 24.52 3.06 -3.35
CA GLU A 66 24.82 2.34 -2.10
C GLU A 66 23.79 1.27 -1.79
N VAL A 67 22.49 1.52 -2.05
CA VAL A 67 21.44 0.51 -1.90
C VAL A 67 21.70 -0.67 -2.86
N LYS A 68 22.06 -0.39 -4.12
CA LYS A 68 22.44 -1.44 -5.10
C LYS A 68 23.60 -2.30 -4.64
N LYS A 69 24.64 -1.71 -4.02
CA LYS A 69 25.77 -2.48 -3.47
C LYS A 69 25.35 -3.44 -2.34
N LYS A 70 24.25 -3.15 -1.63
CA LYS A 70 23.72 -3.95 -0.53
C LYS A 70 22.56 -4.87 -0.93
N SER A 71 22.15 -4.84 -2.20
CA SER A 71 20.97 -5.55 -2.70
C SER A 71 20.97 -7.05 -2.35
N SER A 72 22.10 -7.74 -2.47
CA SER A 72 22.20 -9.16 -2.10
C SER A 72 21.87 -9.44 -0.64
N PHE A 73 22.20 -8.52 0.27
CA PHE A 73 21.88 -8.64 1.69
C PHE A 73 20.43 -8.20 2.00
N LEU A 74 19.97 -7.10 1.38
CA LEU A 74 18.64 -6.55 1.61
C LEU A 74 17.56 -7.56 1.16
N TYR A 75 17.72 -8.11 -0.05
CA TYR A 75 16.75 -9.01 -0.68
C TYR A 75 17.02 -10.50 -0.42
N ASP A 76 17.87 -10.84 0.55
CA ASP A 76 18.09 -12.24 0.94
C ASP A 76 16.83 -12.83 1.59
N GLU A 77 16.09 -13.63 0.84
CA GLU A 77 14.87 -14.30 1.29
C GLU A 77 15.13 -15.35 2.38
N GLN A 78 16.37 -15.79 2.56
CA GLN A 78 16.77 -16.75 3.58
C GLN A 78 17.29 -16.06 4.86
N LYS A 79 17.35 -14.73 4.89
CA LYS A 79 17.85 -14.00 6.06
C LYS A 79 16.96 -14.22 7.28
N GLU A 80 17.60 -14.37 8.43
CA GLU A 80 16.90 -14.42 9.71
C GLU A 80 16.23 -13.07 10.00
N LEU A 81 15.04 -13.10 10.59
CA LEU A 81 14.32 -11.92 11.07
C LEU A 81 14.17 -12.01 12.61
N PRO A 82 15.23 -11.65 13.37
CA PRO A 82 15.25 -11.84 14.81
C PRO A 82 14.11 -11.09 15.51
N GLY A 83 13.49 -11.74 16.50
CA GLY A 83 12.42 -11.15 17.29
C GLY A 83 11.06 -11.06 16.59
N ILE A 84 10.93 -11.53 15.35
CA ILE A 84 9.64 -11.59 14.63
C ILE A 84 9.17 -13.04 14.56
N ASP A 85 7.98 -13.33 15.10
CA ASP A 85 7.30 -14.59 14.82
C ASP A 85 6.57 -14.46 13.48
N LEU A 86 7.12 -15.11 12.44
CA LEU A 86 6.49 -15.14 11.13
C LEU A 86 5.23 -16.00 11.09
N ASN A 87 4.96 -16.85 12.08
CA ASN A 87 3.79 -17.74 12.10
C ASN A 87 3.63 -18.57 10.80
N GLU A 88 4.73 -19.07 10.21
CA GLU A 88 4.71 -19.67 8.87
C GLU A 88 3.70 -20.82 8.75
N ASP A 89 3.60 -21.67 9.78
CA ASP A 89 2.65 -22.80 9.77
C ASP A 89 1.19 -22.35 9.93
N GLY A 90 0.94 -21.25 10.65
CA GLY A 90 -0.37 -20.60 10.70
C GLY A 90 -0.78 -20.06 9.33
N GLN A 91 0.14 -19.37 8.66
CA GLN A 91 -0.07 -18.84 7.32
C GLN A 91 -0.35 -19.95 6.28
N LYS A 92 0.35 -21.08 6.33
CA LYS A 92 0.04 -22.25 5.47
C LYS A 92 -1.39 -22.75 5.68
N LYS A 93 -1.86 -22.84 6.93
CA LYS A 93 -3.24 -23.23 7.25
C LYS A 93 -4.25 -22.24 6.66
N TRP A 94 -3.96 -20.94 6.71
CA TRP A 94 -4.76 -19.91 6.06
C TRP A 94 -4.78 -20.09 4.55
N LEU A 95 -3.62 -20.27 3.92
CA LEU A 95 -3.53 -20.48 2.48
C LEU A 95 -4.32 -21.72 2.02
N TYR A 96 -4.27 -22.82 2.76
CA TYR A 96 -5.12 -23.99 2.48
C TYR A 96 -6.62 -23.66 2.53
N LYS A 97 -7.06 -22.82 3.48
CA LYS A 97 -8.46 -22.36 3.53
C LYS A 97 -8.79 -21.44 2.35
N MET A 98 -7.89 -20.50 2.01
CA MET A 98 -8.09 -19.56 0.90
C MET A 98 -8.26 -20.28 -0.44
N ARG A 99 -7.49 -21.35 -0.68
CA ARG A 99 -7.62 -22.18 -1.87
C ARG A 99 -9.02 -22.76 -2.08
N THR A 100 -9.70 -23.14 -0.99
CA THR A 100 -11.08 -23.64 -1.08
C THR A 100 -12.07 -22.59 -1.61
N LYS A 101 -11.67 -21.32 -1.62
CA LYS A 101 -12.45 -20.17 -2.07
C LYS A 101 -12.11 -19.69 -3.47
N TYR A 102 -11.01 -20.14 -4.08
CA TYR A 102 -10.59 -19.71 -5.42
C TYR A 102 -11.66 -19.91 -6.49
N LYS A 103 -12.40 -21.03 -6.43
CA LYS A 103 -13.50 -21.33 -7.35
C LYS A 103 -14.67 -20.34 -7.30
N ASN A 104 -14.78 -19.54 -6.23
CA ASN A 104 -15.84 -18.56 -6.05
C ASN A 104 -15.38 -17.14 -6.41
N VAL A 105 -14.08 -16.94 -6.68
CA VAL A 105 -13.54 -15.62 -6.99
C VAL A 105 -14.22 -15.07 -8.25
N PRO A 106 -14.69 -13.80 -8.23
CA PRO A 106 -15.22 -13.15 -9.41
C PRO A 106 -14.22 -13.14 -10.58
N ASP A 107 -14.72 -13.34 -11.80
CA ASP A 107 -13.89 -13.23 -12.99
C ASP A 107 -13.72 -11.76 -13.41
N TRP A 108 -12.77 -11.08 -12.77
CA TRP A 108 -12.41 -9.68 -13.07
C TRP A 108 -11.71 -9.49 -14.43
N THR A 109 -11.68 -10.50 -15.31
CA THR A 109 -11.37 -10.29 -16.73
C THR A 109 -12.58 -9.76 -17.53
N LEU A 110 -13.78 -9.87 -16.97
CA LEU A 110 -15.03 -9.45 -17.61
C LEU A 110 -15.31 -7.96 -17.39
N THR A 111 -14.69 -7.10 -18.21
CA THR A 111 -14.85 -5.64 -18.17
C THR A 111 -16.32 -5.20 -18.13
N GLY A 112 -16.63 -4.25 -17.24
CA GLY A 112 -17.98 -3.69 -17.05
C GLY A 112 -18.99 -4.58 -16.31
N ARG A 113 -18.65 -5.84 -15.98
CA ARG A 113 -19.50 -6.70 -15.14
C ARG A 113 -19.31 -6.42 -13.64
N TYR A 114 -18.09 -6.09 -13.26
CA TYR A 114 -17.62 -5.88 -11.90
C TYR A 114 -17.12 -4.45 -11.74
N ARG A 115 -16.96 -3.98 -10.50
CA ARG A 115 -16.36 -2.66 -10.23
C ARG A 115 -14.86 -2.71 -10.44
N ALA A 116 -14.22 -3.76 -9.94
CA ALA A 116 -12.80 -3.97 -10.14
C ALA A 116 -12.52 -4.75 -11.44
N GLU A 117 -11.34 -4.51 -12.02
CA GLU A 117 -10.87 -5.19 -13.22
C GLU A 117 -9.40 -5.57 -13.05
N TYR A 118 -9.00 -6.74 -13.57
CA TYR A 118 -7.59 -7.09 -13.62
C TYR A 118 -6.84 -6.14 -14.56
N GLY A 119 -5.59 -5.81 -14.21
CA GLY A 119 -4.80 -4.85 -14.99
C GLY A 119 -5.13 -3.39 -14.70
N ASN A 120 -5.90 -3.12 -13.65
CA ASN A 120 -5.95 -1.79 -13.06
C ASN A 120 -4.55 -1.37 -12.56
N VAL A 121 -4.37 -0.06 -12.38
CA VAL A 121 -3.05 0.53 -12.12
C VAL A 121 -2.52 0.33 -10.70
N SER A 122 -3.35 -0.14 -9.77
CA SER A 122 -3.03 -0.16 -8.33
C SER A 122 -2.94 -1.57 -7.75
N LEU A 123 -3.77 -2.51 -8.20
CA LEU A 123 -3.85 -3.85 -7.64
C LEU A 123 -3.46 -4.93 -8.65
N SER A 124 -2.56 -5.78 -8.20
CA SER A 124 -2.24 -7.01 -8.87
C SER A 124 -3.40 -8.02 -8.80
N PRO A 125 -3.49 -8.99 -9.73
CA PRO A 125 -4.44 -10.10 -9.61
C PRO A 125 -4.30 -10.89 -8.30
N GLY A 126 -3.07 -11.02 -7.80
CA GLY A 126 -2.81 -11.70 -6.54
C GLY A 126 -3.46 -10.98 -5.36
N ASP A 127 -3.31 -9.66 -5.27
CA ASP A 127 -3.91 -8.87 -4.19
C ASP A 127 -5.44 -8.90 -4.23
N MET A 128 -6.04 -8.79 -5.43
CA MET A 128 -7.49 -8.87 -5.61
C MET A 128 -8.03 -10.23 -5.13
N ILE A 129 -7.39 -11.33 -5.52
CA ILE A 129 -7.77 -12.68 -5.11
C ILE A 129 -7.53 -12.90 -3.61
N GLY A 130 -6.41 -12.42 -3.08
CA GLY A 130 -6.07 -12.46 -1.66
C GLY A 130 -7.13 -11.77 -0.81
N LEU A 131 -7.48 -10.53 -1.15
CA LEU A 131 -8.52 -9.75 -0.46
C LEU A 131 -9.88 -10.44 -0.52
N CYS A 132 -10.33 -10.88 -1.70
CA CYS A 132 -11.63 -11.55 -1.83
C CYS A 132 -11.70 -12.85 -1.03
N THR A 133 -10.65 -13.68 -1.05
CA THR A 133 -10.65 -14.92 -0.27
C THR A 133 -10.56 -14.68 1.23
N MET A 134 -9.84 -13.64 1.67
CA MET A 134 -9.86 -13.21 3.07
C MET A 134 -11.26 -12.77 3.52
N LEU A 135 -11.96 -11.94 2.74
CA LEU A 135 -13.34 -11.54 3.04
C LEU A 135 -14.30 -12.74 3.12
N GLN A 136 -14.15 -13.72 2.22
CA GLN A 136 -14.95 -14.95 2.26
C GLN A 136 -14.72 -15.80 3.52
N LEU A 137 -13.50 -15.77 4.07
CA LEU A 137 -13.12 -16.57 5.24
C LEU A 137 -13.42 -15.85 6.55
N VAL A 138 -13.12 -14.55 6.63
CA VAL A 138 -13.32 -13.74 7.84
C VAL A 138 -14.79 -13.37 8.02
N ARG A 139 -15.49 -13.02 6.93
CA ARG A 139 -16.89 -12.57 6.92
C ARG A 139 -17.16 -11.46 7.96
N PRO A 140 -16.45 -10.32 7.88
CA PRO A 140 -16.58 -9.25 8.86
C PRO A 140 -18.00 -8.68 8.90
N GLN A 141 -18.40 -8.08 10.04
CA GLN A 141 -19.62 -7.27 10.07
C GLN A 141 -19.33 -5.84 9.58
N ARG A 142 -18.14 -5.32 9.88
CA ARG A 142 -17.67 -4.00 9.47
C ARG A 142 -16.30 -4.08 8.80
N LEU A 143 -16.15 -3.27 7.77
CA LEU A 143 -14.86 -3.01 7.14
C LEU A 143 -14.68 -1.51 7.05
N ILE A 144 -13.58 -1.01 7.62
CA ILE A 144 -13.11 0.36 7.42
C ILE A 144 -11.91 0.30 6.48
N GLU A 145 -11.97 0.97 5.34
CA GLU A 145 -10.86 1.14 4.41
C GLU A 145 -10.33 2.57 4.46
N VAL A 146 -9.00 2.70 4.49
CA VAL A 146 -8.26 3.96 4.44
C VAL A 146 -7.43 3.97 3.17
N GLY A 147 -7.67 4.95 2.30
CA GLY A 147 -7.22 4.94 0.91
C GLY A 147 -8.16 4.07 0.08
N SER A 148 -8.95 4.68 -0.79
CA SER A 148 -10.07 4.02 -1.47
C SER A 148 -9.98 4.12 -2.99
N GLY A 149 -10.38 3.06 -3.68
CA GLY A 149 -10.28 2.95 -5.14
C GLY A 149 -10.53 1.53 -5.62
N TRP A 150 -9.54 0.93 -6.30
CA TRP A 150 -9.69 -0.41 -6.88
C TRP A 150 -9.91 -1.51 -5.85
N SER A 151 -9.31 -1.39 -4.65
CA SER A 151 -9.55 -2.28 -3.50
C SER A 151 -10.99 -2.20 -3.03
N SER A 152 -11.56 -0.99 -2.98
CA SER A 152 -12.98 -0.76 -2.69
C SER A 152 -13.87 -1.50 -3.68
N GLY A 153 -13.51 -1.48 -4.98
CA GLY A 153 -14.18 -2.25 -6.01
C GLY A 153 -14.20 -3.76 -5.70
N VAL A 154 -13.06 -4.34 -5.32
CA VAL A 154 -12.94 -5.75 -4.91
C VAL A 154 -13.78 -6.05 -3.68
N ILE A 155 -13.75 -5.17 -2.67
CA ILE A 155 -14.53 -5.30 -1.43
C ILE A 155 -16.03 -5.33 -1.75
N LEU A 156 -16.52 -4.35 -2.53
CA LEU A 156 -17.92 -4.22 -2.88
C LEU A 156 -18.40 -5.35 -3.80
N ASP A 157 -17.62 -5.74 -4.80
CA ASP A 157 -17.95 -6.88 -5.66
C ASP A 157 -18.02 -8.19 -4.85
N THR A 158 -17.10 -8.40 -3.91
CA THR A 158 -17.11 -9.57 -3.03
C THR A 158 -18.32 -9.54 -2.10
N ASN A 159 -18.66 -8.38 -1.54
CA ASN A 159 -19.80 -8.23 -0.64
C ASN A 159 -21.13 -8.52 -1.36
N GLU A 160 -21.32 -7.92 -2.53
CA GLU A 160 -22.51 -8.07 -3.38
C GLU A 160 -22.68 -9.53 -3.83
N THR A 161 -21.61 -10.13 -4.36
CA THR A 161 -21.74 -11.40 -5.08
C THR A 161 -21.58 -12.64 -4.21
N LEU A 162 -20.86 -12.55 -3.08
CA LEU A 162 -20.49 -13.72 -2.27
C LEU A 162 -20.96 -13.62 -0.82
N LEU A 163 -21.30 -12.43 -0.32
CA LEU A 163 -21.63 -12.20 1.09
C LEU A 163 -23.05 -11.65 1.33
N ASN A 164 -23.84 -11.46 0.26
CA ASN A 164 -25.21 -10.95 0.33
C ASN A 164 -25.30 -9.58 1.01
N ASP A 165 -24.36 -8.68 0.69
CA ASP A 165 -24.30 -7.32 1.22
C ASP A 165 -24.28 -7.26 2.77
N SER A 166 -23.68 -8.27 3.41
CA SER A 166 -23.68 -8.38 4.87
C SER A 166 -22.63 -7.47 5.54
N ILE A 167 -21.60 -7.04 4.81
CA ILE A 167 -20.56 -6.16 5.36
C ILE A 167 -21.06 -4.72 5.32
N LYS A 168 -20.96 -4.01 6.44
CA LYS A 168 -21.04 -2.54 6.47
C LYS A 168 -19.68 -1.96 6.08
N CYS A 169 -19.59 -1.41 4.86
CA CYS A 169 -18.37 -0.82 4.33
C CYS A 169 -18.29 0.68 4.62
N SER A 170 -17.16 1.10 5.18
CA SER A 170 -16.81 2.49 5.46
C SER A 170 -15.49 2.83 4.79
N PHE A 171 -15.40 3.98 4.14
CA PHE A 171 -14.26 4.42 3.34
C PHE A 171 -13.78 5.79 3.85
N ILE A 172 -12.48 5.94 4.03
CA ILE A 172 -11.81 7.19 4.41
C ILE A 172 -10.88 7.57 3.27
N GLU A 173 -11.25 8.62 2.53
CA GLU A 173 -10.57 9.00 1.29
C GLU A 173 -10.72 10.52 1.04
N PRO A 174 -9.64 11.31 1.14
CA PRO A 174 -9.69 12.74 0.85
C PRO A 174 -10.01 13.06 -0.63
N TYR A 175 -9.71 12.16 -1.57
CA TYR A 175 -9.89 12.32 -3.02
C TYR A 175 -10.76 11.18 -3.60
N PRO A 176 -12.08 11.19 -3.34
CA PRO A 176 -12.94 10.02 -3.53
C PRO A 176 -13.43 9.84 -4.97
N GLU A 177 -12.91 10.58 -5.95
CA GLU A 177 -13.43 10.57 -7.32
C GLU A 177 -13.41 9.17 -7.94
N LEU A 178 -12.31 8.42 -7.75
CA LEU A 178 -12.23 7.05 -8.24
C LEU A 178 -13.25 6.15 -7.53
N LEU A 179 -13.30 6.17 -6.20
CA LEU A 179 -14.28 5.40 -5.43
C LEU A 179 -15.71 5.71 -5.90
N GLN A 180 -16.08 6.98 -6.01
CA GLN A 180 -17.40 7.42 -6.45
C GLN A 180 -17.75 6.93 -7.86
N SER A 181 -16.76 6.87 -8.76
CA SER A 181 -16.95 6.32 -10.11
C SER A 181 -17.22 4.82 -10.13
N LEU A 182 -16.81 4.09 -9.07
CA LEU A 182 -17.02 2.65 -8.91
C LEU A 182 -18.36 2.29 -8.24
N LEU A 183 -19.03 3.25 -7.59
CA LEU A 183 -20.29 2.96 -6.88
C LEU A 183 -21.44 2.73 -7.86
N LYS A 184 -22.30 1.77 -7.53
CA LYS A 184 -23.57 1.52 -8.23
C LYS A 184 -24.72 2.21 -7.51
N GLU A 185 -25.80 2.48 -8.24
CA GLU A 185 -27.05 2.94 -7.64
C GLU A 185 -27.55 1.91 -6.61
N GLY A 186 -27.77 2.36 -5.37
CA GLY A 186 -28.22 1.50 -4.27
C GLY A 186 -27.11 0.98 -3.34
N ASP A 187 -25.83 1.21 -3.66
CA ASP A 187 -24.73 0.88 -2.75
C ASP A 187 -24.88 1.63 -1.42
N ARG A 188 -24.84 0.88 -0.31
CA ARG A 188 -24.95 1.42 1.05
C ARG A 188 -23.58 1.46 1.70
N ILE A 189 -22.91 2.58 1.53
CA ILE A 189 -21.57 2.82 2.06
C ILE A 189 -21.54 4.03 3.00
N GLU A 190 -20.55 4.09 3.87
CA GLU A 190 -20.22 5.28 4.65
C GLU A 190 -18.93 5.89 4.09
N LEU A 191 -18.93 7.17 3.69
CA LEU A 191 -17.78 7.84 3.11
C LEU A 191 -17.34 9.03 3.96
N HIS A 192 -16.08 9.04 4.38
CA HIS A 192 -15.41 10.15 5.05
C HIS A 192 -14.44 10.82 4.08
N ILE A 193 -14.83 11.99 3.55
CA ILE A 193 -14.00 12.76 2.62
C ILE A 193 -13.01 13.65 3.39
N LYS A 194 -11.93 13.04 3.89
CA LYS A 194 -10.88 13.70 4.69
C LYS A 194 -9.66 12.78 4.87
N GLY A 195 -8.53 13.35 5.30
CA GLY A 195 -7.34 12.59 5.66
C GLY A 195 -7.58 11.70 6.88
N LEU A 196 -6.76 10.64 7.02
CA LEU A 196 -6.88 9.68 8.13
C LEU A 196 -6.77 10.36 9.50
N GLU A 197 -5.82 11.29 9.62
CA GLU A 197 -5.53 12.08 10.82
C GLU A 197 -6.67 13.02 11.25
N GLU A 198 -7.63 13.31 10.36
CA GLU A 198 -8.80 14.13 10.65
C GLU A 198 -10.00 13.31 11.17
N VAL A 199 -9.91 11.98 11.12
CA VAL A 199 -10.96 11.10 11.64
C VAL A 199 -10.80 10.94 13.15
N GLU A 200 -11.91 11.13 13.88
CA GLU A 200 -11.91 10.98 15.33
C GLU A 200 -11.40 9.60 15.74
N ILE A 201 -10.41 9.57 16.63
CA ILE A 201 -9.73 8.33 17.02
C ILE A 201 -10.68 7.25 17.55
N ASN A 202 -11.76 7.65 18.22
CA ASN A 202 -12.77 6.72 18.76
C ASN A 202 -13.57 6.01 17.66
N TYR A 203 -13.56 6.53 16.43
CA TYR A 203 -14.21 5.88 15.29
C TYR A 203 -13.66 4.47 15.07
N PHE A 204 -12.36 4.26 15.22
CA PHE A 204 -11.73 2.94 15.01
C PHE A 204 -12.04 1.94 16.14
N THR A 205 -12.45 2.42 17.31
CA THR A 205 -12.82 1.56 18.46
C THR A 205 -14.15 0.82 18.27
N GLN A 206 -14.89 1.16 17.21
CA GLN A 206 -16.11 0.47 16.81
C GLN A 206 -15.86 -0.89 16.15
N LEU A 207 -14.63 -1.15 15.67
CA LEU A 207 -14.26 -2.44 15.08
C LEU A 207 -14.21 -3.49 16.19
N GLU A 208 -15.01 -4.53 16.04
CA GLU A 208 -15.10 -5.65 16.99
C GLU A 208 -14.29 -6.86 16.50
N GLU A 209 -14.27 -7.93 17.29
CA GLU A 209 -13.68 -9.20 16.86
C GLU A 209 -14.24 -9.66 15.51
N GLY A 210 -13.34 -9.94 14.56
CA GLY A 210 -13.70 -10.37 13.21
C GLY A 210 -13.89 -9.23 12.21
N ASP A 211 -13.95 -7.97 12.66
CA ASP A 211 -14.01 -6.82 11.77
C ASP A 211 -12.62 -6.48 11.18
N ILE A 212 -12.61 -5.70 10.09
CA ILE A 212 -11.41 -5.42 9.30
C ILE A 212 -11.12 -3.91 9.27
N LEU A 213 -9.86 -3.56 9.51
CA LEU A 213 -9.26 -2.29 9.10
C LEU A 213 -8.34 -2.55 7.90
N PHE A 214 -8.66 -1.99 6.74
CA PHE A 214 -7.85 -2.06 5.53
C PHE A 214 -7.11 -0.73 5.35
N ILE A 215 -5.79 -0.81 5.16
CA ILE A 215 -4.91 0.34 5.03
C ILE A 215 -4.14 0.25 3.70
N ASP A 216 -4.36 1.23 2.84
CA ASP A 216 -3.55 1.54 1.68
C ASP A 216 -3.33 3.06 1.60
N SER A 217 -2.52 3.55 2.53
CA SER A 217 -2.38 4.97 2.84
C SER A 217 -1.19 5.61 2.08
N SER A 218 -0.57 6.67 2.62
CA SER A 218 0.55 7.33 1.96
C SER A 218 1.86 6.52 1.90
N HIS A 219 1.98 5.46 2.71
CA HIS A 219 3.19 4.62 2.87
C HIS A 219 4.44 5.35 3.37
N VAL A 220 4.32 6.63 3.76
CA VAL A 220 5.44 7.48 4.19
C VAL A 220 5.24 7.99 5.62
N SER A 221 6.04 7.46 6.53
CA SER A 221 6.27 8.01 7.85
C SER A 221 7.14 9.26 7.81
N LYS A 222 6.56 10.35 8.31
CA LYS A 222 7.20 11.65 8.56
C LYS A 222 6.40 12.41 9.62
N MET A 223 6.88 13.60 10.01
CA MET A 223 6.12 14.46 10.92
C MET A 223 4.71 14.72 10.38
N GLY A 224 3.68 14.36 11.16
CA GLY A 224 2.27 14.54 10.79
C GLY A 224 1.71 13.55 9.77
N SER A 225 2.41 12.46 9.43
CA SER A 225 1.90 11.46 8.48
C SER A 225 0.79 10.58 9.05
N ASP A 226 -0.14 10.16 8.20
CA ASP A 226 -1.11 9.09 8.40
C ASP A 226 -0.48 7.78 8.91
N VAL A 227 0.68 7.35 8.39
CA VAL A 227 1.40 6.14 8.85
C VAL A 227 1.71 6.22 10.34
N ASN A 228 2.26 7.34 10.80
CA ASN A 228 2.55 7.53 12.23
C ASN A 228 1.27 7.56 13.06
N TYR A 229 0.20 8.21 12.57
CA TYR A 229 -1.08 8.23 13.26
C TYR A 229 -1.69 6.82 13.37
N LEU A 230 -1.61 6.01 12.32
CA LEU A 230 -2.01 4.61 12.32
C LEU A 230 -1.28 3.81 13.40
N PHE A 231 0.05 3.79 13.36
CA PHE A 231 0.85 2.95 14.25
C PHE A 231 0.82 3.42 15.72
N PHE A 232 0.79 4.73 15.96
CA PHE A 232 0.91 5.28 17.31
C PHE A 232 -0.44 5.53 17.97
N GLU A 233 -1.48 5.83 17.21
CA GLU A 233 -2.78 6.17 17.78
C GLU A 233 -3.84 5.10 17.49
N ILE A 234 -3.97 4.62 16.25
CA ILE A 234 -5.06 3.72 15.88
C ILE A 234 -4.81 2.29 16.36
N LEU A 235 -3.72 1.64 15.94
CA LEU A 235 -3.45 0.23 16.22
C LEU A 235 -3.50 -0.12 17.73
N PRO A 236 -2.93 0.69 18.65
CA PRO A 236 -3.00 0.39 20.07
C PRO A 236 -4.43 0.33 20.64
N ARG A 237 -5.38 1.06 20.02
CA ARG A 237 -6.76 1.19 20.50
C ARG A 237 -7.73 0.19 19.87
N LEU A 238 -7.31 -0.55 18.84
CA LEU A 238 -8.13 -1.60 18.24
C LEU A 238 -8.43 -2.69 19.27
N LYS A 239 -9.63 -3.27 19.17
CA LYS A 239 -10.04 -4.37 20.04
C LYS A 239 -9.35 -5.66 19.64
N LYS A 240 -9.20 -6.57 20.61
CA LYS A 240 -8.77 -7.94 20.34
C LYS A 240 -9.69 -8.56 19.29
N GLY A 241 -9.10 -9.28 18.35
CA GLY A 241 -9.83 -9.99 17.32
C GLY A 241 -9.99 -9.23 16.00
N VAL A 242 -9.69 -7.93 15.97
CA VAL A 242 -9.71 -7.11 14.76
C VAL A 242 -8.57 -7.55 13.83
N TYR A 243 -8.89 -7.69 12.54
CA TYR A 243 -7.92 -7.92 11.48
C TYR A 243 -7.47 -6.57 10.89
N VAL A 244 -6.18 -6.46 10.59
CA VAL A 244 -5.61 -5.31 9.89
C VAL A 244 -4.94 -5.80 8.61
N HIS A 245 -5.31 -5.19 7.50
CA HIS A 245 -4.62 -5.32 6.22
C HIS A 245 -3.74 -4.11 5.99
N LEU A 246 -2.49 -4.34 5.63
CA LEU A 246 -1.54 -3.33 5.15
C LEU A 246 -1.16 -3.71 3.72
N HIS A 247 -1.34 -2.77 2.80
CA HIS A 247 -1.01 -2.97 1.39
C HIS A 247 0.50 -2.73 1.12
N ASP A 248 1.00 -3.21 -0.02
CA ASP A 248 2.39 -3.01 -0.48
C ASP A 248 3.50 -3.37 0.53
N ILE A 249 3.30 -4.46 1.26
CA ILE A 249 4.30 -5.07 2.13
C ILE A 249 4.96 -6.26 1.43
N PHE A 250 6.29 -6.25 1.38
CA PHE A 250 7.10 -7.24 0.66
C PHE A 250 8.01 -8.00 1.60
N TYR A 251 8.23 -9.29 1.32
CA TYR A 251 9.19 -10.10 2.05
C TYR A 251 10.59 -9.96 1.44
N PRO A 252 11.68 -9.77 2.23
CA PRO A 252 11.75 -9.80 3.70
C PRO A 252 11.84 -8.39 4.34
N PHE A 253 10.79 -7.60 4.18
CA PHE A 253 10.64 -6.21 4.63
C PHE A 253 11.54 -5.19 3.90
N GLU A 254 11.66 -5.30 2.58
CA GLU A 254 12.39 -4.35 1.73
C GLU A 254 11.58 -4.02 0.47
N TYR A 255 11.50 -2.72 0.11
CA TYR A 255 10.74 -2.31 -1.06
C TYR A 255 11.47 -2.70 -2.36
N PRO A 256 10.74 -2.99 -3.45
CA PRO A 256 11.34 -3.29 -4.75
C PRO A 256 12.33 -2.20 -5.20
N MET A 257 13.47 -2.61 -5.76
CA MET A 257 14.53 -1.67 -6.16
C MET A 257 14.05 -0.69 -7.24
N ASP A 258 13.24 -1.17 -8.17
CA ASP A 258 12.65 -0.37 -9.24
C ASP A 258 11.75 0.75 -8.70
N TRP A 259 11.08 0.57 -7.55
CA TRP A 259 10.28 1.63 -6.94
C TRP A 259 11.14 2.79 -6.49
N ILE A 260 12.26 2.49 -5.82
CA ILE A 260 13.23 3.51 -5.41
C ILE A 260 13.81 4.21 -6.65
N GLU A 261 14.19 3.45 -7.69
CA GLU A 261 14.70 4.00 -8.95
C GLU A 261 13.70 4.91 -9.68
N ASN A 262 12.40 4.65 -9.52
CA ASN A 262 11.32 5.49 -10.06
C ASN A 262 10.89 6.64 -9.13
N GLY A 263 11.62 6.86 -8.03
CA GLY A 263 11.40 8.00 -7.13
C GLY A 263 10.44 7.73 -5.97
N MET A 264 9.94 6.49 -5.82
CA MET A 264 9.07 6.11 -4.71
C MET A 264 9.93 5.67 -3.51
N VAL A 265 9.96 6.51 -2.47
CA VAL A 265 10.72 6.23 -1.24
C VAL A 265 9.76 6.08 -0.07
N TRP A 266 9.16 4.90 0.00
CA TRP A 266 8.28 4.51 1.10
C TRP A 266 9.09 3.92 2.25
N ASN A 267 8.56 4.05 3.46
CA ASN A 267 9.23 3.60 4.69
C ASN A 267 8.28 2.98 5.72
N GLU A 268 6.97 2.87 5.43
CA GLU A 268 5.98 2.23 6.31
C GLU A 268 6.40 0.81 6.69
N MET A 269 6.86 0.02 5.72
CA MET A 269 7.26 -1.37 5.95
C MET A 269 8.39 -1.52 6.99
N TYR A 270 9.28 -0.54 7.12
CA TYR A 270 10.33 -0.56 8.14
C TYR A 270 9.78 -0.30 9.55
N ILE A 271 8.73 0.52 9.66
CA ILE A 271 7.98 0.71 10.90
C ILE A 271 7.21 -0.56 11.23
N LEU A 272 6.51 -1.16 10.26
CA LEU A 272 5.83 -2.44 10.45
C LEU A 272 6.80 -3.51 10.97
N ARG A 273 7.96 -3.66 10.33
CA ARG A 273 9.00 -4.62 10.75
C ARG A 273 9.39 -4.39 12.21
N SER A 274 9.62 -3.14 12.59
CA SER A 274 9.99 -2.76 13.96
C SER A 274 8.84 -3.00 14.94
N PHE A 275 7.60 -2.72 14.53
CA PHE A 275 6.38 -2.92 15.31
C PHE A 275 6.10 -4.39 15.60
N LEU A 276 6.43 -5.30 14.68
CA LEU A 276 6.28 -6.74 14.87
C LEU A 276 7.39 -7.33 15.77
N GLN A 277 8.55 -6.68 15.85
CA GLN A 277 9.69 -7.18 16.59
C GLN A 277 9.39 -7.16 18.10
N TYR A 278 9.43 -8.33 18.73
CA TYR A 278 9.10 -8.56 20.15
C TYR A 278 7.65 -8.21 20.52
N ASN A 279 6.76 -8.09 19.55
CA ASN A 279 5.37 -7.74 19.78
C ASN A 279 4.48 -8.98 19.71
N HIS A 280 4.03 -9.44 20.88
CA HIS A 280 3.18 -10.62 21.02
C HIS A 280 1.67 -10.29 21.06
N GLU A 281 1.30 -9.00 20.96
CA GLU A 281 -0.11 -8.60 20.86
C GLU A 281 -0.69 -8.83 19.46
N TRP A 282 0.16 -9.08 18.46
CA TRP A 282 -0.22 -9.23 17.07
C TRP A 282 0.29 -10.55 16.50
N GLU A 283 -0.57 -11.19 15.71
CA GLU A 283 -0.25 -12.41 14.97
C GLU A 283 -0.29 -12.11 13.47
N ILE A 284 0.73 -12.53 12.72
CA ILE A 284 0.71 -12.50 11.25
C ILE A 284 -0.21 -13.60 10.76
N VAL A 285 -1.31 -13.21 10.11
CA VAL A 285 -2.35 -14.11 9.59
C VAL A 285 -1.98 -14.59 8.19
N PHE A 286 -1.56 -13.67 7.33
CA PHE A 286 -1.20 -13.97 5.95
C PHE A 286 -0.27 -12.88 5.39
N PHE A 287 0.96 -13.25 5.07
CA PHE A 287 1.94 -12.40 4.42
C PHE A 287 2.10 -12.89 2.98
N GLN A 288 1.30 -12.32 2.07
CA GLN A 288 1.11 -12.85 0.74
C GLN A 288 2.44 -13.01 -0.01
N ASN A 289 3.23 -11.94 -0.12
CA ASN A 289 4.51 -11.97 -0.82
C ASN A 289 5.48 -13.06 -0.30
N MET A 290 5.49 -13.30 1.02
CA MET A 290 6.28 -14.37 1.62
C MET A 290 5.77 -15.76 1.22
N MET A 291 4.46 -15.97 1.25
CA MET A 291 3.83 -17.23 0.85
C MET A 291 4.05 -17.53 -0.63
N GLU A 292 3.99 -16.50 -1.49
CA GLU A 292 4.28 -16.60 -2.92
C GLU A 292 5.73 -17.07 -3.18
N LYS A 293 6.70 -16.46 -2.48
CA LYS A 293 8.14 -16.77 -2.63
C LYS A 293 8.52 -18.13 -2.05
N LYS A 294 8.10 -18.41 -0.80
CA LYS A 294 8.53 -19.62 -0.07
C LYS A 294 7.69 -20.86 -0.37
N TYR A 295 6.41 -20.70 -0.70
CA TYR A 295 5.46 -21.80 -0.85
C TYR A 295 4.62 -21.71 -2.15
N PRO A 296 5.24 -21.47 -3.32
CA PRO A 296 4.53 -21.28 -4.58
C PRO A 296 3.68 -22.50 -4.97
N ASP A 297 4.15 -23.71 -4.69
CA ASP A 297 3.42 -24.95 -5.00
C ASP A 297 2.08 -25.06 -4.26
N ILE A 298 2.02 -24.51 -3.04
CA ILE A 298 0.77 -24.47 -2.27
C ILE A 298 -0.11 -23.38 -2.88
N PHE A 299 0.44 -22.18 -3.10
CA PHE A 299 -0.31 -21.00 -3.53
C PHE A 299 -0.93 -21.17 -4.92
N LEU A 300 -0.15 -21.64 -5.90
CA LEU A 300 -0.56 -21.81 -7.30
C LEU A 300 -1.56 -22.94 -7.51
N LYS A 301 -1.71 -23.84 -6.53
CA LYS A 301 -2.61 -24.99 -6.69
C LYS A 301 -4.06 -24.53 -6.67
N GLU A 302 -4.74 -24.76 -7.80
CA GLU A 302 -6.12 -24.33 -8.09
C GLU A 302 -6.26 -22.82 -8.30
N TRP A 303 -5.16 -22.13 -8.64
CA TRP A 303 -5.16 -20.70 -8.95
C TRP A 303 -6.23 -20.36 -10.00
N PRO A 304 -7.11 -19.36 -9.75
CA PRO A 304 -8.32 -19.17 -10.55
C PRO A 304 -8.08 -18.41 -11.86
N THR A 305 -6.85 -17.98 -12.15
CA THR A 305 -6.51 -17.21 -13.35
C THR A 305 -5.20 -17.70 -13.96
N LYS A 306 -4.93 -17.30 -15.21
CA LYS A 306 -3.64 -17.51 -15.89
C LYS A 306 -2.68 -16.32 -15.68
N LEU A 307 -3.15 -15.25 -15.06
CA LEU A 307 -2.34 -14.07 -14.80
C LEU A 307 -1.28 -14.37 -13.72
N PRO A 308 -0.11 -13.70 -13.79
CA PRO A 308 0.95 -13.87 -12.81
C PRO A 308 0.48 -13.63 -11.38
N ILE A 309 1.07 -14.41 -10.47
CA ILE A 309 0.95 -14.14 -9.04
C ILE A 309 1.97 -13.06 -8.70
N HIS A 310 1.45 -11.95 -8.20
CA HIS A 310 2.17 -10.94 -7.47
C HIS A 310 1.21 -10.39 -6.43
N GLY A 311 1.67 -10.07 -5.23
CA GLY A 311 0.88 -9.28 -4.30
C GLY A 311 1.68 -8.73 -3.12
N GLY A 312 1.26 -7.57 -2.65
CA GLY A 312 1.78 -6.84 -1.49
C GLY A 312 0.91 -6.97 -0.23
N SER A 313 -0.12 -7.81 -0.26
CA SER A 313 -1.08 -7.95 0.85
C SER A 313 -0.46 -8.54 2.13
N PHE A 314 -0.50 -7.78 3.22
CA PHE A 314 -0.12 -8.25 4.57
C PHE A 314 -1.30 -8.17 5.53
N TRP A 315 -1.59 -9.29 6.19
CA TRP A 315 -2.67 -9.41 7.16
C TRP A 315 -2.13 -9.78 8.52
N MET A 316 -2.53 -9.01 9.54
CA MET A 316 -2.30 -9.33 10.94
C MET A 316 -3.58 -9.24 11.75
N LYS A 317 -3.59 -9.86 12.93
CA LYS A 317 -4.73 -9.86 13.85
C LYS A 317 -4.26 -9.50 15.24
N LYS A 318 -5.00 -8.64 15.94
CA LYS A 318 -4.75 -8.37 17.36
C LYS A 318 -5.22 -9.56 18.21
N VAL A 319 -4.33 -10.16 18.98
CA VAL A 319 -4.58 -11.38 19.76
C VAL A 319 -4.65 -11.16 21.27
N GLN A 320 -4.18 -10.01 21.76
CA GLN A 320 -4.24 -9.63 23.18
C GLN A 320 -5.11 -8.39 23.40
#